data_AF-A0A1E7YSV6-F1
#
_entry.id   AF-A0A1E7YSV6-F1
#
_cell.length_a   1.000
_cell.length_b   1.000
_cell.length_c   1.000
_cell.angle_alpha   90.00
_cell.angle_beta   90.00
_cell.angle_gamma   90.00
#
_symmetry.space_group_name_H-M   'P 1'
#
loop_
_entity.id
_entity.type
_entity.pdbx_description
1 polymer ?
#
loop_
_entity_poly.entity_id
_entity_poly.type
_entity_poly.pdbx_seq_one_letter_code
_entity_poly.pdbx_strand_id
1 'polypeptide(L)' 'MIFHVWSDGDPSVGIPGNNAEVNIASVEDLDPVDRKEYIDTIKKCPSTAFSQIWDESVHIASDEDVQDD' A
#
# COMPACT_ATOMS: atom_id res chain seq x y z
N MET A 1 -9.11 -7.39 -2.94
CA MET A 1 -8.33 -6.21 -3.39
C MET A 1 -6.92 -6.30 -2.84
N ILE A 2 -5.90 -6.11 -3.68
CA ILE A 2 -4.50 -6.14 -3.25
C ILE A 2 -3.99 -4.70 -3.11
N PHE A 3 -3.26 -4.47 -2.03
CA PHE A 3 -2.45 -3.28 -1.82
C PHE A 3 -0.98 -3.68 -1.94
N HIS A 4 -0.28 -3.03 -2.86
CA HIS A 4 1.16 -3.16 -3.05
C HIS A 4 1.84 -2.13 -2.18
N VAL A 5 2.75 -2.59 -1.32
CA VAL A 5 3.56 -1.77 -0.42
C VAL A 5 5.02 -1.95 -0.81
N TRP A 6 5.75 -0.85 -0.97
CA TRP A 6 7.19 -0.92 -1.24
C TRP A 6 7.97 0.22 -0.58
N SER A 7 9.26 -0.02 -0.34
CA SER A 7 10.23 1.04 -0.01
C SER A 7 11.20 1.23 -1.18
N ASP A 8 11.72 2.45 -1.32
CA ASP A 8 12.73 2.76 -2.35
C ASP A 8 14.06 2.03 -2.11
N GLY A 9 14.31 1.59 -0.87
CA GLY A 9 15.63 1.19 -0.41
C GLY A 9 16.60 2.37 -0.44
N ASP A 10 17.89 2.07 -0.30
CA ASP A 10 18.95 3.04 -0.56
C ASP A 10 20.05 2.40 -1.41
N PRO A 11 19.96 2.54 -2.75
CA PRO A 11 20.93 1.94 -3.66
C PRO A 11 22.33 2.56 -3.51
N SER A 12 22.46 3.76 -2.92
CA SER A 12 23.76 4.41 -2.71
C SER A 12 24.60 3.70 -1.64
N VAL A 13 23.94 3.00 -0.71
CA VAL A 13 24.57 2.18 0.33
C VAL A 13 24.31 0.68 0.15
N GLY A 14 23.71 0.29 -0.97
CA GLY A 14 23.44 -1.10 -1.32
C GLY A 14 22.28 -1.75 -0.56
N ILE A 15 21.36 -0.95 -0.01
CA ILE A 15 20.14 -1.44 0.65
C ILE A 15 19.07 -1.68 -0.43
N PRO A 16 18.63 -2.94 -0.65
CA PRO A 16 17.55 -3.22 -1.58
C PRO A 16 16.21 -2.78 -1.00
N GLY A 17 15.32 -2.23 -1.84
CA GLY A 17 13.97 -1.88 -1.44
C GLY A 17 13.14 -3.11 -1.02
N ASN A 18 12.31 -2.93 -0.01
CA ASN A 18 11.38 -3.95 0.47
C ASN A 18 10.08 -3.91 -0.34
N ASN A 19 9.39 -5.05 -0.46
CA ASN A 19 8.05 -5.10 -1.03
C ASN A 19 7.16 -6.10 -0.27
N ALA A 20 5.86 -5.82 -0.26
CA ALA A 20 4.84 -6.68 0.33
C ALA A 20 3.48 -6.47 -0.36
N GLU A 21 2.63 -7.50 -0.31
CA GLU A 21 1.27 -7.46 -0.81
C GLU A 21 0.29 -7.69 0.35
N VAL A 22 -0.68 -6.80 0.50
CA VAL A 22 -1.74 -6.91 1.52
C VAL A 22 -3.06 -7.17 0.81
N ASN A 23 -3.60 -8.37 0.99
CA ASN A 23 -4.89 -8.75 0.41
C ASN A 23 -6.03 -8.46 1.39
N ILE A 24 -6.97 -7.61 0.99
CA ILE A 24 -8.21 -7.34 1.71
C ILE A 24 -9.39 -7.91 0.92
N ALA A 25 -10.06 -8.90 1.51
CA ALA A 25 -11.07 -9.71 0.86
C ALA A 25 -12.49 -9.11 0.84
N SER A 26 -12.74 -7.95 1.47
CA SER A 26 -14.11 -7.49 1.77
C SER A 26 -14.41 -6.03 1.37
N VAL A 27 -14.00 -5.62 0.17
CA VAL A 27 -14.31 -4.26 -0.34
C VAL A 27 -15.21 -4.24 -1.57
N GLU A 28 -15.54 -5.41 -2.13
CA GLU A 28 -16.32 -5.52 -3.38
C GLU A 28 -17.81 -5.20 -3.16
N ASP A 29 -18.33 -5.41 -1.94
CA ASP A 29 -19.72 -5.14 -1.57
C ASP A 29 -19.98 -3.67 -1.13
N LEU A 30 -18.95 -2.82 -1.11
CA LEU A 30 -19.09 -1.41 -0.72
C LEU A 30 -19.52 -0.56 -1.91
N ASP A 31 -20.43 0.39 -1.67
CA ASP A 31 -20.77 1.45 -2.63
C ASP A 31 -19.50 2.22 -3.06
N PRO A 32 -19.39 2.67 -4.33
CA PRO A 32 -18.14 3.23 -4.86
C PRO A 32 -17.66 4.49 -4.13
N VAL A 33 -18.57 5.27 -3.54
CA VAL A 33 -18.23 6.45 -2.72
C VAL A 33 -17.59 6.03 -1.40
N ASP A 34 -18.20 5.07 -0.71
CA ASP A 34 -17.68 4.53 0.55
C ASP A 34 -16.41 3.69 0.31
N ARG A 35 -16.30 3.04 -0.85
CA ARG A 35 -15.12 2.25 -1.25
C ARG A 35 -13.87 3.11 -1.32
N LYS A 36 -13.94 4.32 -1.90
CA LYS A 36 -12.79 5.22 -1.99
C LYS A 36 -12.31 5.69 -0.61
N GLU A 37 -13.24 6.09 0.27
CA GLU A 37 -12.91 6.49 1.64
C GLU A 37 -12.36 5.32 2.47
N TYR A 38 -12.94 4.13 2.28
CA TYR A 38 -12.47 2.90 2.90
C TYR A 38 -11.05 2.56 2.45
N ILE A 39 -10.77 2.61 1.14
CA ILE A 39 -9.43 2.39 0.57
C ILE A 39 -8.42 3.38 1.16
N ASP A 40 -8.73 4.67 1.20
CA ASP A 40 -7.83 5.69 1.76
C ASP A 40 -7.53 5.44 3.25
N THR A 41 -8.56 5.04 4.00
CA THR A 41 -8.43 4.66 5.41
C THR A 41 -7.58 3.41 5.58
N ILE A 42 -7.80 2.40 4.74
CA ILE A 42 -6.99 1.19 4.74
C ILE A 42 -5.54 1.54 4.44
N LYS A 43 -5.22 2.34 3.41
CA LYS A 43 -3.84 2.70 3.04
C LYS A 43 -3.03 3.27 4.22
N LYS A 44 -3.67 4.00 5.15
CA LYS A 44 -2.99 4.59 6.32
C LYS A 44 -2.44 3.54 7.30
N CYS A 45 -3.15 2.43 7.49
CA CYS A 45 -2.76 1.40 8.46
C CYS A 45 -1.47 0.66 8.05
N PRO A 46 -1.36 0.05 6.85
CA PRO A 46 -0.12 -0.54 6.39
C PRO A 46 0.97 0.52 6.21
N SER A 47 0.67 1.73 5.73
CA SER A 47 1.71 2.78 5.59
C SER A 47 2.39 3.07 6.94
N THR A 48 1.59 3.22 8.00
CA THR A 48 2.13 3.43 9.35
C THR A 48 2.87 2.19 9.87
N ALA A 49 2.32 0.99 9.68
CA ALA A 49 2.96 -0.23 10.17
C ALA A 49 4.29 -0.52 9.45
N PHE A 50 4.33 -0.43 8.12
CA PHE A 50 5.52 -0.73 7.33
C PHE A 50 6.60 0.33 7.46
N SER A 51 6.24 1.62 7.58
CA SER A 51 7.25 2.66 7.88
C SER A 51 7.96 2.43 9.22
N GLN A 52 7.27 1.88 10.22
CA GLN A 52 7.88 1.51 11.50
C GLN A 52 8.72 0.22 11.41
N ILE A 53 8.30 -0.76 10.60
CA ILE A 53 9.01 -2.05 10.47
C ILE A 53 10.29 -1.90 9.64
N TRP A 54 10.24 -1.14 8.56
CA TRP A 54 11.36 -0.97 7.63
C TRP A 54 12.27 0.21 7.99
N ASP A 55 11.85 1.10 8.90
CA ASP A 55 12.55 2.34 9.25
C ASP A 55 12.82 3.23 8.00
N GLU A 56 11.91 3.15 7.01
CA GLU A 56 12.01 3.77 5.70
C GLU A 56 10.68 4.44 5.32
N SER A 57 10.74 5.39 4.37
CA SER A 57 9.55 5.89 3.70
C SER A 57 8.92 4.76 2.87
N VAL A 58 7.60 4.60 3.01
CA VAL A 58 6.84 3.56 2.32
C VAL A 58 5.83 4.15 1.37
N HIS A 59 5.68 3.48 0.24
CA HIS A 59 4.71 3.80 -0.79
C HIS A 59 3.64 2.72 -0.82
N ILE A 60 2.40 3.12 -1.10
CA ILE A 60 1.26 2.22 -1.18
C ILE A 60 0.40 2.55 -2.39
N ALA A 61 0.10 1.55 -3.19
CA ALA A 61 -0.88 1.59 -4.27
C ALA A 61 -1.83 0.40 -4.13
N SER A 62 -3.06 0.54 -4.62
CA SER A 62 -4.00 -0.57 -4.75
C SER A 62 -4.14 -0.99 -6.21
N ASP A 63 -4.63 -2.20 -6.49
CA ASP A 63 -4.91 -2.67 -7.86
C ASP A 63 -5.69 -1.64 -8.69
N GLU A 64 -6.65 -0.95 -8.07
CA GLU A 64 -7.47 0.06 -8.76
C GLU A 64 -6.65 1.29 -9.18
N ASP A 65 -5.62 1.68 -8.40
CA ASP A 65 -4.74 2.81 -8.77
C ASP A 65 -3.80 2.43 -9.93
N VAL A 66 -3.46 1.15 -10.07
CA VAL A 66 -2.54 0.63 -11.10
C VAL A 66 -3.25 0.42 -12.44
N GLN A 67 -4.57 0.25 -12.44
CA GLN A 67 -5.38 0.01 -13.64
C GLN A 67 -5.83 1.27 -14.39
N ASP A 68 -5.62 2.47 -13.83
CA ASP A 68 -6.05 3.76 -14.42
C ASP A 68 -4.98 4.41 -15.33
N ASP A 69 -3.93 3.67 -15.76
CA ASP A 69 -2.86 4.13 -16.66
C ASP A 69 -2.90 3.44 -18.04
#